data_AF-A0A969AS17-F1
#
_entry.id   AF-A0A969AS17-F1
#
_cell.length_a   1.000
_cell.length_b   1.000
_cell.length_c   1.000
_cell.angle_alpha   90.00
_cell.angle_beta   90.00
_cell.angle_gamma   90.00
#
_symmetry.space_group_name_H-M   'P 1'
#
loop_
_entity.id
_entity.type
_entity.pdbx_description
1 polymer ?
#
loop_
_entity_poly.entity_id
_entity_poly.type
_entity_poly.pdbx_seq_one_letter_code
_entity_poly.pdbx_strand_id
1 'polypeptide(L)'
;MGALTEIYGENYKFSTVSQDLTGEERTFDSFAQAGLEDALSRVYGGVHVREAGLDGFSAGFNIGEYITQNMLRPTDSSIYPDNLA
;
A
#
# COMPACT_ATOMS: atom_id res chain seq x y z
N MET A 1 -4.80 -6.20 -6.65
CA MET A 1 -3.68 -6.06 -5.68
C MET A 1 -3.19 -4.61 -5.61
N GLY A 2 -2.70 -4.14 -4.46
CA GLY A 2 -2.12 -2.80 -4.32
C GLY A 2 -0.74 -2.67 -4.98
N ALA A 3 -0.31 -1.44 -5.28
CA ALA A 3 0.92 -1.19 -6.05
C ALA A 3 2.19 -1.75 -5.40
N LEU A 4 2.36 -1.57 -4.09
CA LEU A 4 3.53 -2.09 -3.37
C LEU A 4 3.53 -3.62 -3.31
N THR A 5 2.36 -4.24 -3.22
CA THR A 5 2.20 -5.70 -3.26
C THR A 5 2.64 -6.27 -4.61
N GLU A 6 2.35 -5.58 -5.71
CA GLU A 6 2.83 -5.98 -7.04
C GLU A 6 4.36 -5.93 -7.13
N ILE A 7 4.97 -4.85 -6.63
CA ILE A 7 6.41 -4.60 -6.77
C ILE A 7 7.25 -5.51 -5.85
N TYR A 8 6.80 -5.72 -4.62
CA TYR A 8 7.59 -6.35 -3.56
C TYR A 8 7.04 -7.70 -3.09
N GLY A 9 5.85 -8.10 -3.57
CA GLY A 9 5.21 -9.36 -3.23
C GLY A 9 4.16 -9.26 -2.11
N GLU A 10 3.37 -10.33 -1.97
CA GLU A 10 2.21 -10.37 -1.05
C GLU A 10 2.58 -10.32 0.43
N ASN A 11 3.63 -11.04 0.82
CA ASN A 11 4.01 -11.24 2.23
C ASN A 11 5.26 -10.44 2.60
N TYR A 12 5.38 -9.23 2.06
CA TYR A 12 6.48 -8.33 2.41
C TYR A 12 6.29 -7.82 3.84
N LYS A 13 7.09 -8.35 4.77
CA LYS A 13 7.10 -7.96 6.17
C LYS A 13 7.93 -6.70 6.38
N PHE A 14 7.38 -5.72 7.10
CA PHE A 14 8.08 -4.47 7.42
C PHE A 14 7.66 -3.90 8.78
N SER A 15 8.53 -3.06 9.34
CA SER A 15 8.23 -2.24 10.52
C SER A 15 8.22 -0.75 10.14
N THR A 16 7.40 0.04 10.85
CA THR A 16 7.39 1.50 10.73
C THR A 16 7.19 2.13 12.11
N VAL A 17 7.75 3.33 12.30
CA VAL A 17 7.70 4.09 13.55
C VAL A 17 6.61 5.16 13.49
N SER A 18 6.02 5.46 14.64
CA SER A 18 5.06 6.57 14.74
C SER A 18 5.78 7.92 14.64
N GLN A 19 5.22 8.85 13.86
CA GLN A 19 5.71 10.23 13.77
C GLN A 19 5.30 11.06 14.99
N ASP A 20 4.13 10.78 15.57
CA ASP A 20 3.54 11.56 16.67
C ASP A 20 3.75 10.92 18.05
N LEU A 21 4.05 9.61 18.09
CA LEU A 21 4.18 8.86 19.33
C LEU A 21 5.59 8.25 19.44
N THR A 22 6.49 9.03 20.02
CA THR A 22 7.91 8.69 20.16
C THR A 22 8.10 7.32 20.84
N GLY A 23 8.89 6.47 20.20
CA GLY A 23 9.26 5.15 20.73
C GLY A 23 8.32 4.01 20.33
N GLU A 24 7.19 4.32 19.67
CA GLU A 24 6.25 3.31 19.20
C GLU A 24 6.58 2.86 17.77
N GLU A 25 6.63 1.54 17.59
CA GLU A 25 6.84 0.86 16.32
C GLU A 25 5.69 -0.13 16.08
N ARG A 26 5.26 -0.27 14.83
CA ARG A 26 4.37 -1.35 14.40
C ARG A 26 5.02 -2.18 13.31
N THR A 27 4.77 -3.48 13.36
CA THR A 27 5.21 -4.45 12.36
C THR A 27 4.00 -5.02 11.64
N PHE A 28 4.10 -5.11 10.31
CA PHE A 28 3.09 -5.68 9.43
C PHE A 28 3.70 -6.81 8.61
N ASP A 29 2.92 -7.88 8.40
CA ASP A 29 3.31 -9.02 7.58
C ASP A 29 3.02 -8.80 6.08
N SER A 30 2.25 -7.76 5.74
CA SER A 30 1.99 -7.34 4.35
C SER A 30 1.56 -5.87 4.25
N PHE A 31 1.70 -5.26 3.07
CA PHE A 31 1.14 -3.93 2.79
C PHE A 31 -0.40 -3.92 2.87
N ALA A 32 -1.05 -5.03 2.55
CA ALA A 32 -2.50 -5.17 2.66
C ALA A 32 -2.97 -5.08 4.11
N GLN A 33 -2.25 -5.73 5.03
CA GLN A 33 -2.53 -5.63 6.46
C GLN A 33 -2.38 -4.19 6.96
N ALA A 34 -1.29 -3.52 6.58
CA ALA A 34 -1.06 -2.12 6.94
C ALA A 34 -2.17 -1.19 6.42
N GLY A 35 -2.57 -1.36 5.14
CA GLY A 35 -3.66 -0.56 4.55
C GLY A 35 -5.02 -0.82 5.20
N LEU A 36 -5.30 -2.05 5.63
CA LEU A 36 -6.55 -2.36 6.33
C LEU A 36 -6.57 -1.74 7.74
N GLU A 37 -5.44 -1.79 8.46
CA GLU A 37 -5.32 -1.11 9.75
C GLU A 37 -5.49 0.41 9.61
N ASP A 38 -4.90 1.02 8.57
CA ASP A 38 -5.09 2.43 8.26
C ASP A 38 -6.56 2.78 8.00
N ALA A 39 -7.27 1.98 7.19
CA ALA A 39 -8.69 2.18 6.93
C ALA A 39 -9.55 2.07 8.21
N LEU A 40 -9.26 1.10 9.08
CA LEU A 40 -9.96 0.92 10.35
C LEU A 40 -9.62 2.03 11.36
N SER A 41 -8.43 2.62 11.29
CA SER A 41 -8.03 3.73 12.17
C SER A 41 -8.99 4.91 12.06
N ARG A 42 -9.58 5.15 10.88
CA ARG A 42 -10.56 6.22 10.63
C ARG A 42 -11.89 5.99 11.35
N VAL A 43 -12.25 4.72 11.56
CA VAL A 43 -13.41 4.32 12.36
C VAL A 43 -13.12 4.55 13.83
N TYR A 44 -11.94 4.14 14.32
CA TYR A 44 -11.54 4.38 15.71
C TYR A 44 -11.37 5.86 16.04
N GLY A 45 -10.96 6.67 15.06
CA GLY A 45 -10.91 8.14 15.16
C GLY A 45 -12.29 8.82 15.07
N GLY A 46 -13.36 8.09 14.81
CA GLY A 46 -14.73 8.63 14.76
C GLY A 46 -15.02 9.53 13.55
N VAL A 47 -14.21 9.44 12.50
CA VAL A 47 -14.29 10.32 11.32
C VAL A 47 -14.81 9.62 10.07
N HIS A 48 -14.92 8.29 10.07
CA HIS A 48 -15.56 7.50 9.01
C HIS A 48 -16.45 6.41 9.61
N VAL A 49 -17.53 6.07 8.91
CA VAL A 49 -18.29 4.83 9.15
C VAL A 49 -17.53 3.62 8.62
N ARG A 50 -17.75 2.44 9.20
CA ARG A 50 -17.00 1.22 8.85
C ARG A 50 -17.12 0.86 7.38
N GLU A 51 -18.31 1.01 6.83
CA GLU A 51 -18.65 0.70 5.45
C GLU A 51 -17.79 1.52 4.49
N ALA A 52 -17.69 2.84 4.75
CA ALA A 52 -16.85 3.74 3.94
C ALA A 52 -15.36 3.36 3.98
N GLY A 53 -14.86 2.88 5.13
CA GLY A 53 -13.47 2.41 5.25
C GLY A 53 -13.21 1.15 4.43
N LEU A 54 -14.11 0.16 4.51
CA LEU A 54 -13.98 -1.11 3.79
C LEU A 54 -14.16 -0.94 2.27
N ASP A 55 -15.16 -0.16 1.86
CA ASP A 55 -15.42 0.13 0.45
C ASP A 55 -14.27 0.94 -0.16
N GLY A 56 -13.75 1.94 0.57
CA GLY A 56 -12.59 2.72 0.16
C GLY A 56 -11.33 1.87 0.02
N PHE A 57 -11.10 0.95 0.96
CA PHE A 57 -10.00 -0.01 0.88
C PHE A 57 -10.12 -0.90 -0.37
N SER A 58 -11.30 -1.48 -0.62
CA SER A 58 -11.54 -2.30 -1.81
C SER A 58 -11.38 -1.52 -3.12
N ALA A 59 -11.91 -0.30 -3.20
CA ALA A 59 -11.75 0.56 -4.35
C ALA A 59 -10.28 0.90 -4.62
N GLY A 60 -9.51 1.23 -3.58
CA GLY A 60 -8.07 1.46 -3.68
C GLY A 60 -7.30 0.24 -4.20
N PHE A 61 -7.67 -0.97 -3.77
CA PHE A 61 -7.10 -2.21 -4.29
C PHE A 61 -7.32 -2.40 -5.79
N ASN A 62 -8.54 -2.13 -6.26
CA ASN A 62 -8.89 -2.27 -7.68
C ASN A 62 -8.16 -1.21 -8.53
N ILE A 63 -8.06 0.02 -8.04
CA ILE A 63 -7.31 1.09 -8.71
C ILE A 63 -5.82 0.73 -8.77
N GLY A 64 -5.23 0.28 -7.66
CA GLY A 64 -3.84 -0.13 -7.60
C GLY A 64 -3.51 -1.20 -8.63
N GLU A 65 -4.37 -2.21 -8.75
CA GLU A 65 -4.23 -3.30 -9.72
C GLU A 65 -4.31 -2.80 -11.16
N TYR A 66 -5.28 -1.96 -11.45
CA TYR A 66 -5.42 -1.38 -12.78
C TYR A 66 -4.16 -0.58 -13.15
N ILE A 67 -3.65 0.24 -12.24
CA ILE A 67 -2.46 1.06 -12.49
C ILE A 67 -1.22 0.19 -12.70
N THR A 68 -1.00 -0.84 -11.88
CA THR A 68 0.19 -1.69 -12.05
C THR A 68 0.19 -2.49 -13.34
N GLN A 69 -0.99 -2.96 -13.77
CA GLN A 69 -1.11 -3.73 -14.99
C GLN A 69 -1.04 -2.89 -16.26
N ASN A 70 -1.42 -1.60 -16.20
CA ASN A 70 -1.60 -0.78 -17.40
C ASN A 70 -0.66 0.42 -17.50
N MET A 71 -0.21 0.99 -16.38
CA MET A 71 0.47 2.29 -16.35
C MET A 71 1.82 2.27 -15.64
N LEU A 72 2.02 1.38 -14.67
CA LEU A 72 3.26 1.23 -13.90
C LEU A 72 4.02 -0.06 -14.28
N ARG A 73 4.07 -0.35 -15.58
CA ARG A 73 4.84 -1.50 -16.09
C ARG A 73 6.31 -1.12 -16.22
N PRO A 74 7.24 -2.08 -16.02
CA PRO A 74 8.64 -1.86 -16.37
C PRO A 74 8.76 -1.36 -17.81
N THR A 75 9.50 -0.27 -17.99
CA THR A 75 9.92 0.13 -19.33
C THR A 75 10.87 -0.93 -19.87
N ASP A 76 10.78 -1.21 -21.17
CA ASP A 76 11.77 -2.04 -21.83
C ASP A 76 13.15 -1.40 -21.66
N SER A 77 14.04 -2.06 -20.92
CA SER A 77 15.40 -1.57 -20.66
C SER A 77 16.23 -1.49 -21.94
N SER A 78 15.81 -2.14 -23.02
CA SER A 78 16.43 -1.98 -24.35
C SER A 78 16.09 -0.65 -25.03
N ILE A 79 15.07 0.08 -24.56
CA ILE A 79 14.64 1.38 -25.09
C ILE A 79 15.35 2.55 -24.37
N TYR A 80 15.87 2.33 -23.16
CA TYR A 80 16.66 3.31 -22.39
C TYR A 80 17.96 2.68 -21.89
N PRO A 81 18.99 2.56 -22.74
CA PRO A 81 20.25 1.89 -22.38
C PRO A 81 21.13 2.63 -21.36
N ASP A 82 20.81 3.88 -21.01
CA ASP A 82 21.75 4.79 -20.33
C ASP A 82 21.44 5.08 -18.85
N ASN A 83 20.56 4.32 -18.18
CA ASN A 83 20.24 4.52 -16.76
C ASN A 83 20.74 3.41 -15.82
N LEU A 84 21.85 2.76 -16.17
CA LEU A 84 22.69 2.00 -15.23
C LEU A 84 23.95 2.81 -14.91
N ALA A 85 23.81 3.73 -13.95
CA ALA A 85 24.90 4.31 -13.17
C ALA A 85 24.47 4.38 -11.71
#